data_AF-A0A3S4YY66-F1
#
_entry.id   AF-A0A3S4YY66-F1
#
_cell.length_a   1.000
_cell.length_b   1.000
_cell.length_c   1.000
_cell.angle_alpha   90.00
_cell.angle_beta   90.00
_cell.angle_gamma   90.00
#
_symmetry.space_group_name_H-M   'P 1'
#
loop_
_entity.id
_entity.type
_entity.pdbx_description
1 polymer ?
#
loop_
_entity_poly.entity_id
_entity_poly.type
_entity_poly.pdbx_seq_one_letter_code
_entity_poly.pdbx_strand_id
1 'polypeptide(L)'
;MKTPTITQLALRLLILTGVRSNPLCHIHKDQIEGDIWTIPAENMKGRRDATTEFRVPLSSEALEILKQARLLSRNDFFFSATGRGSLADSCMSKYMKKIGLDACPHGFLSSLRD
;
A
#
# COMPACT_ATOMS: atom_id res chain seq x y z
N MET A 1 9.50 15.26 -16.89
CA MET A 1 8.92 14.80 -15.61
C MET A 1 9.05 13.28 -15.56
N LYS A 2 9.61 12.71 -14.48
CA LYS A 2 9.83 11.25 -14.37
C LYS A 2 8.49 10.58 -14.03
N THR A 3 8.03 9.64 -14.86
CA THR A 3 6.83 8.85 -14.57
C THR A 3 7.03 8.09 -13.26
N PRO A 4 6.12 8.21 -12.27
CA PRO A 4 6.27 7.51 -11.00
C PRO A 4 6.16 6.00 -11.23
N THR A 5 7.07 5.23 -10.63
CA THR A 5 7.00 3.77 -10.63
C THR A 5 5.91 3.26 -9.69
N ILE A 6 5.42 2.04 -9.90
CA ILE A 6 4.43 1.40 -9.01
C ILE A 6 4.90 1.38 -7.55
N THR A 7 6.19 1.13 -7.28
CA THR A 7 6.74 1.15 -5.93
C THR A 7 6.71 2.55 -5.30
N GLN A 8 6.89 3.61 -6.09
CA GLN A 8 6.78 4.99 -5.59
C GLN A 8 5.34 5.35 -5.24
N LEU A 9 4.37 4.93 -6.06
CA LEU A 9 2.95 5.11 -5.77
C LEU A 9 2.55 4.36 -4.49
N ALA A 10 3.02 3.12 -4.32
CA ALA A 10 2.79 2.32 -3.12
C ALA A 10 3.34 3.01 -1.86
N LEU A 11 4.56 3.56 -1.92
CA LEU A 11 5.15 4.30 -0.81
C LEU A 11 4.40 5.59 -0.48
N ARG A 12 3.94 6.34 -1.50
CA ARG A 12 3.12 7.55 -1.26
C ARG A 12 1.81 7.20 -0.57
N LEU A 13 1.13 6.14 -1.02
CA LEU A 13 -0.09 5.67 -0.37
C LEU A 13 0.15 5.21 1.07
N LEU A 14 1.30 4.55 1.34
CA LEU A 14 1.68 4.11 2.68
C LEU A 14 1.83 5.30 3.63
N ILE A 15 2.47 6.38 3.18
CA ILE A 15 2.65 7.61 3.97
C ILE A 15 1.30 8.29 4.24
N LEU A 16 0.40 8.34 3.25
CA LEU A 16 -0.90 9.00 3.39
C LEU A 16 -1.89 8.24 4.27
N THR A 17 -1.88 6.91 4.20
CA THR A 17 -2.87 6.07 4.90
C THR A 17 -2.37 5.53 6.24
N GLY A 18 -1.05 5.53 6.48
CA GLY A 18 -0.44 4.91 7.67
C GLY A 18 -0.62 3.39 7.74
N VAL A 19 -1.14 2.77 6.68
CA VAL A 19 -1.41 1.34 6.62
C VAL A 19 -0.09 0.58 6.41
N ARG A 20 0.02 -0.58 7.05
CA ARG A 20 1.20 -1.46 6.91
C ARG A 20 1.42 -1.89 5.46
N SER A 21 2.69 -2.17 5.12
CA SER A 21 3.11 -2.60 3.79
C SER A 21 2.33 -3.81 3.26
N ASN A 22 2.04 -4.80 4.11
CA ASN A 22 1.40 -6.05 3.69
C ASN A 22 0.00 -5.86 3.07
N PRO A 23 -1.01 -5.31 3.77
CA PRO A 23 -2.32 -5.07 3.15
C PRO A 23 -2.24 -4.10 1.97
N LEU A 24 -1.34 -3.11 2.01
CA LEU A 24 -1.14 -2.18 0.90
C LEU A 24 -0.63 -2.88 -0.36
N CYS A 25 0.34 -3.80 -0.24
CA CYS A 25 0.80 -4.61 -1.36
C CYS A 25 -0.31 -5.45 -2.00
N HIS A 26 -1.27 -5.91 -1.20
CA HIS A 26 -2.35 -6.83 -1.59
C HIS A 26 -3.68 -6.12 -1.86
N ILE A 27 -3.67 -4.79 -2.01
CA ILE A 27 -4.87 -4.02 -2.28
C ILE A 27 -5.50 -4.44 -3.61
N HIS A 28 -6.74 -4.91 -3.53
CA HIS A 28 -7.52 -5.41 -4.67
C HIS A 28 -8.57 -4.38 -5.08
N LYS A 29 -8.95 -4.32 -6.36
CA LYS A 29 -9.99 -3.39 -6.85
C LYS A 29 -11.31 -3.51 -6.08
N ASP A 30 -11.74 -4.73 -5.75
CA ASP A 30 -12.99 -5.01 -5.03
C ASP A 30 -12.97 -4.60 -3.54
N GLN A 31 -11.83 -4.16 -3.03
CA GLN A 31 -11.71 -3.64 -1.65
C GLN A 31 -12.00 -2.13 -1.58
N ILE A 32 -12.21 -1.46 -2.71
CA ILE A 32 -12.42 -0.01 -2.77
C ILE A 32 -13.85 0.29 -3.18
N GLU A 33 -14.58 0.98 -2.30
CA GLU A 33 -15.93 1.47 -2.55
C GLU A 33 -15.97 2.98 -2.29
N GLY A 34 -16.13 3.77 -3.36
CA GLY A 34 -16.07 5.23 -3.28
C GLY A 34 -14.70 5.71 -2.75
N ASP A 35 -14.72 6.40 -1.62
CA ASP A 35 -13.54 6.85 -0.89
C ASP A 35 -13.13 5.89 0.25
N ILE A 36 -13.77 4.73 0.39
CA ILE A 36 -13.46 3.79 1.47
C ILE A 36 -12.67 2.61 0.94
N TRP A 37 -11.54 2.34 1.59
CA TRP A 37 -10.79 1.09 1.42
C TRP A 37 -11.07 0.14 2.59
N THR A 38 -11.67 -1.00 2.27
CA THR A 38 -11.93 -2.09 3.23
C THR A 38 -10.82 -3.14 3.15
N ILE A 39 -9.97 -3.17 4.16
CA ILE A 39 -8.91 -4.17 4.30
C ILE A 39 -9.52 -5.43 4.93
N PRO A 40 -9.52 -6.57 4.22
CA PRO A 40 -10.05 -7.81 4.78
C PRO A 40 -9.15 -8.32 5.91
N ALA A 41 -9.76 -8.99 6.89
CA ALA A 41 -9.08 -9.54 8.05
C ALA A 41 -7.90 -10.46 7.68
N GLU A 42 -8.01 -11.20 6.57
CA GLU A 42 -6.96 -12.09 6.06
C GLU A 42 -5.65 -11.38 5.73
N ASN A 43 -5.71 -10.08 5.39
CA ASN A 43 -4.56 -9.27 5.00
C ASN A 43 -3.93 -8.52 6.18
N MET A 44 -4.57 -8.55 7.35
CA MET A 44 -4.05 -7.91 8.55
C MET A 44 -3.19 -8.88 9.37
N LYS A 45 -2.13 -8.31 9.97
CA LYS A 45 -1.19 -9.07 10.81
C LYS A 45 -1.76 -9.19 12.23
N GLY A 46 -2.38 -10.33 12.52
CA GLY A 46 -2.96 -10.74 13.79
C GLY A 46 -3.36 -12.21 13.76
N ARG A 47 -3.87 -12.78 14.87
CA ARG A 47 -4.50 -14.10 14.81
C ARG A 47 -5.71 -14.01 13.86
N ARG A 48 -5.84 -14.95 12.92
CA ARG A 48 -6.96 -15.00 11.95
C ARG A 48 -8.32 -14.88 12.65
N ASP A 49 -8.44 -15.43 13.85
CA ASP A 49 -9.66 -15.44 14.67
C ASP A 49 -9.92 -14.17 15.51
N ALA A 50 -9.01 -13.20 15.53
CA ALA A 50 -9.12 -12.00 16.39
C ALA A 50 -9.04 -10.67 15.62
N THR A 51 -8.98 -10.72 14.29
CA THR A 51 -8.75 -9.55 13.46
C THR A 51 -10.02 -9.27 12.65
N THR A 52 -10.67 -8.13 12.90
CA THR A 52 -11.85 -7.70 12.14
C THR A 52 -11.43 -7.05 10.83
N GLU A 53 -12.35 -6.80 9.90
CA GLU A 53 -12.11 -5.90 8.77
C GLU A 53 -11.72 -4.48 9.26
N PHE A 54 -10.91 -3.77 8.48
CA PHE A 54 -10.52 -2.39 8.79
C PHE A 54 -10.85 -1.47 7.62
N ARG A 55 -11.62 -0.41 7.91
CA ARG A 55 -12.04 0.56 6.92
C ARG A 55 -11.14 1.79 7.01
N VAL A 56 -10.52 2.14 5.88
CA VAL A 56 -9.60 3.26 5.75
C VAL A 56 -10.26 4.30 4.85
N PRO A 57 -10.59 5.50 5.36
CA PRO A 57 -11.02 6.59 4.50
C PRO A 57 -9.83 7.06 3.65
N LEU A 58 -10.05 7.18 2.35
CA LEU A 58 -9.08 7.63 1.37
C LEU A 58 -9.28 9.10 1.06
N SER A 59 -8.24 9.90 1.22
CA SER A 59 -8.25 11.27 0.75
C SER A 59 -8.32 11.34 -0.78
N SER A 60 -8.70 12.50 -1.32
CA SER A 60 -8.65 12.74 -2.77
C SER A 60 -7.27 12.44 -3.37
N GLU A 61 -6.19 12.75 -2.65
CA GLU A 61 -4.83 12.42 -3.07
C GLU A 61 -4.56 10.91 -3.09
N ALA A 62 -5.06 10.16 -2.10
CA ALA A 62 -4.94 8.71 -2.09
C ALA A 62 -5.70 8.07 -3.26
N LEU A 63 -6.89 8.58 -3.59
CA LEU A 63 -7.67 8.14 -4.75
C LEU A 63 -6.95 8.43 -6.06
N GLU A 64 -6.31 9.59 -6.22
CA GLU A 64 -5.51 9.91 -7.40
C GLU A 64 -4.33 8.94 -7.56
N ILE A 65 -3.66 8.58 -6.45
CA ILE A 65 -2.58 7.58 -6.46
C ILE A 65 -3.11 6.21 -6.92
N LEU A 66 -4.28 5.79 -6.43
CA LEU A 66 -4.90 4.53 -6.85
C LEU A 66 -5.27 4.54 -8.34
N LYS A 67 -5.79 5.66 -8.86
CA LYS A 67 -6.06 5.82 -10.30
C LYS A 67 -4.77 5.68 -11.11
N GLN A 68 -3.70 6.36 -10.71
CA GLN A 68 -2.39 6.24 -11.38
C GLN A 68 -1.85 4.82 -11.31
N ALA A 69 -1.96 4.16 -10.16
CA ALA A 69 -1.53 2.78 -9.97
C ALA A 69 -2.34 1.82 -10.85
N ARG A 70 -3.64 2.06 -11.01
CA ARG A 70 -4.52 1.26 -11.88
C ARG A 70 -4.13 1.33 -13.35
N LEU A 71 -3.68 2.50 -13.83
CA LEU A 71 -3.20 2.66 -15.21
C LEU A 71 -1.88 1.92 -15.47
N LEU A 72 -1.06 1.72 -14.44
CA LEU A 72 0.22 1.02 -14.53
C LEU A 72 0.09 -0.49 -14.24
N SER A 73 -0.93 -0.87 -13.47
CA SER A 73 -1.15 -2.26 -13.09
C SER A 73 -1.65 -3.09 -14.26
N ARG A 74 -1.16 -4.34 -14.32
CA ARG A 74 -1.54 -5.32 -15.35
C ARG A 74 -2.49 -6.40 -14.83
N ASN A 75 -3.01 -6.27 -13.61
CA ASN A 75 -3.90 -7.25 -12.99
C ASN A 75 -4.90 -6.54 -12.03
N ASP A 76 -5.71 -7.28 -11.27
CA ASP A 76 -6.75 -6.74 -10.38
C ASP A 76 -6.24 -6.13 -9.07
N PHE A 77 -4.96 -6.33 -8.75
CA PHE A 77 -4.27 -5.58 -7.70
C PHE A 77 -3.89 -4.18 -8.19
N PHE A 78 -3.97 -3.14 -7.35
CA PHE A 78 -3.52 -1.80 -7.78
C PHE A 78 -2.00 -1.71 -7.94
N PHE A 79 -1.25 -2.47 -7.16
CA PHE A 79 0.21 -2.50 -7.24
C PHE A 79 0.67 -3.84 -7.82
N SER A 80 0.62 -3.98 -9.15
CA SER A 80 1.18 -5.15 -9.86
C SER A 80 2.06 -4.72 -11.03
N ALA A 81 3.39 -4.81 -10.85
CA ALA A 81 4.36 -4.40 -11.88
C ALA A 81 4.60 -5.44 -12.98
N THR A 82 4.48 -6.72 -12.66
CA THR A 82 4.78 -7.82 -13.58
C THR A 82 3.53 -8.51 -14.12
N GLY A 83 2.34 -8.14 -13.62
CA GLY A 83 1.08 -8.86 -13.87
C GLY A 83 0.96 -10.19 -13.13
N ARG A 84 2.05 -10.70 -12.56
CA ARG A 84 2.07 -11.93 -11.75
C ARG A 84 1.85 -11.58 -10.28
N GLY A 85 0.60 -11.36 -9.90
CA GLY A 85 0.18 -11.13 -8.51
C GLY A 85 0.49 -9.73 -7.97
N SER A 86 0.33 -9.59 -6.66
CA SER A 86 0.57 -8.36 -5.88
C SER A 86 2.04 -7.95 -5.84
N LEU A 87 2.31 -6.71 -5.42
CA LEU A 87 3.65 -6.23 -5.14
C LEU A 87 4.25 -7.05 -3.99
N ALA A 88 5.48 -7.55 -4.12
CA ALA A 88 6.13 -8.25 -3.02
C ALA A 88 6.34 -7.28 -1.84
N ASP A 89 6.05 -7.71 -0.61
CA ASP A 89 6.23 -6.88 0.61
C ASP A 89 7.65 -6.30 0.71
N SER A 90 8.66 -7.08 0.28
CA SER A 90 10.06 -6.63 0.26
C SER A 90 10.37 -5.51 -0.74
N CYS A 91 9.53 -5.23 -1.75
CA CYS A 91 9.81 -4.24 -2.78
C CYS A 91 9.92 -2.83 -2.23
N MET A 92 9.02 -2.44 -1.31
CA MET A 92 9.07 -1.11 -0.67
C MET A 92 10.32 -0.97 0.21
N SER A 93 10.59 -1.95 1.06
CA SER A 93 11.81 -1.98 1.91
C SER A 93 13.09 -1.95 1.08
N LYS A 94 13.15 -2.70 -0.02
CA LYS A 94 14.30 -2.69 -0.95
C LYS A 94 14.45 -1.35 -1.66
N TYR A 95 13.35 -0.70 -2.03
CA TYR A 95 13.38 0.62 -2.64
C TYR A 95 13.89 1.68 -1.66
N MET A 96 13.40 1.69 -0.43
CA MET A 96 13.87 2.60 0.64
C MET A 96 15.37 2.43 0.89
N LYS A 97 15.85 1.18 1.01
CA LYS A 97 17.29 0.88 1.10
C LYS A 97 18.07 1.37 -0.13
N LYS A 98 17.53 1.19 -1.33
CA LYS A 98 18.17 1.61 -2.59
C LYS A 98 18.35 3.13 -2.68
N ILE A 99 17.41 3.90 -2.14
CA ILE A 99 17.50 5.37 -2.13
C ILE A 99 18.29 5.91 -0.93
N GLY A 100 18.96 5.04 -0.16
CA GLY A 100 19.78 5.44 0.99
C GLY A 100 18.97 5.91 2.21
N LEU A 101 17.66 5.66 2.23
CA LEU A 101 16.87 5.83 3.45
C LEU A 101 17.09 4.61 4.35
N ASP A 102 17.89 4.79 5.40
CA ASP A 102 18.01 3.85 6.53
C ASP A 102 16.75 3.88 7.43
N ALA A 103 15.60 4.24 6.86
CA ALA A 103 14.31 4.14 7.52
C ALA A 103 13.71 2.78 7.17
N CYS A 104 13.82 1.82 8.08
CA CYS A 104 12.95 0.65 8.02
C CYS A 104 11.48 1.12 7.98
N PRO A 105 10.57 0.42 7.27
CA PRO A 105 9.14 0.75 7.28
C PRO A 105 8.51 0.66 8.69
N HIS A 106 9.25 0.16 9.68
CA HIS A 106 8.91 0.23 11.10
C HIS A 106 9.24 1.57 11.78
N GLY A 107 10.19 2.34 11.26
CA GLY A 107 10.67 3.60 11.86
C GLY A 107 9.75 4.79 11.65
N PHE A 108 8.96 4.81 10.57
CA PHE A 108 7.99 5.89 10.31
C PHE A 108 6.82 5.89 11.32
N LEU A 109 6.51 4.76 11.96
CA LEU A 109 5.44 4.65 12.96
C LEU A 109 5.91 4.96 14.39
N SER A 110 7.21 4.96 14.68
CA SER A 110 7.72 5.33 16.01
C SER A 110 7.72 6.84 16.26
N SER A 111 7.88 7.67 15.22
CA SER A 111 7.84 9.14 15.36
C SER A 111 6.44 9.74 15.47
N LEU A 112 5.38 8.94 15.33
CA LEU A 112 4.01 9.38 15.56
C LEU A 112 3.56 9.15 17.02
N ARG A 113 4.47 8.67 17.87
CA ARG A 113 4.19 8.30 19.27
C ARG A 113 5.37 8.66 20.18
N ASP A 114 5.79 9.91 20.15
CA ASP A 114 6.45 10.62 21.25
C ASP A 114 5.98 12.08 21.23
#